data_AF-B6VVY0-F1
#
_entry.id   AF-B6VVY0-F1
#
_cell.length_a   1.000
_cell.length_b   1.000
_cell.length_c   1.000
_cell.angle_alpha   90.00
_cell.angle_beta   90.00
_cell.angle_gamma   90.00
#
_symmetry.space_group_name_H-M   'P 1'
#
loop_
_entity.id
_entity.type
_entity.pdbx_description
1 polymer ?
#
loop_
_entity_poly.entity_id
_entity_poly.type
_entity_poly.pdbx_seq_one_letter_code
_entity_poly.pdbx_strand_id
1 'polypeptide(L)'
;MSTYKIYTDQLTLIKEKPFKLEKEIQNIVEKNLQTLLGLDFIKTEFSIGTFRIDSLAFDSDKKSFVIIEYKRDKNFSVIDQGYAYLSLMLNNKAEFILEYNESKSGTLKRNDVDWSQSKVLFVSPNFTTYQKEAINFKDLPIELWEIKRFTNDTLSFEQIVNRSSKESIKTVSNSETITTVSKEIKVYSEQDHLENIEDDFLNIYAEIKEFLLSFGEDITIYPKKKTIGFKIGSKVFCDIVMQNKGIRLFLNAKKGTLKDPECITRDVSEVGHWGNGAYEVRFPLKSDTEMDYVFNLLRQTINKNKE
;
A
#
# COMPACT_ATOMS: atom_id res chain seq x y z
N MET A 1 -23.87 -10.28 0.96
CA MET A 1 -23.91 -10.53 2.42
C MET A 1 -24.85 -9.50 3.02
N SER A 2 -25.75 -9.90 3.92
CA SER A 2 -26.64 -8.95 4.60
C SER A 2 -25.96 -8.42 5.85
N THR A 3 -25.98 -7.10 6.06
CA THR A 3 -25.41 -6.45 7.25
C THR A 3 -26.54 -6.07 8.21
N TYR A 4 -26.34 -6.26 9.51
CA TYR A 4 -27.35 -5.97 10.53
C TYR A 4 -26.77 -5.08 11.63
N LYS A 5 -27.58 -4.15 12.14
CA LYS A 5 -27.33 -3.45 13.41
C LYS A 5 -27.86 -4.35 14.53
N ILE A 6 -27.04 -4.61 15.53
CA ILE A 6 -27.44 -5.31 16.76
C ILE A 6 -27.69 -4.30 17.88
N TYR A 7 -28.83 -4.40 18.54
CA TYR A 7 -29.15 -3.66 19.76
C TYR A 7 -29.94 -4.58 20.68
N THR A 8 -29.44 -4.84 21.89
CA THR A 8 -30.06 -5.76 22.87
C THR A 8 -30.49 -7.09 22.24
N ASP A 9 -29.57 -7.74 21.52
CA ASP A 9 -29.80 -9.00 20.76
C ASP A 9 -30.87 -8.96 19.67
N GLN A 10 -31.45 -7.79 19.38
CA GLN A 10 -32.35 -7.58 18.25
C GLN A 10 -31.59 -7.12 17.01
N LEU A 11 -31.90 -7.75 15.88
CA LEU A 11 -31.26 -7.46 14.58
C LEU A 11 -32.14 -6.55 13.73
N THR A 12 -31.57 -5.42 13.30
CA THR A 12 -32.18 -4.55 12.30
C THR A 12 -31.37 -4.62 11.01
N LEU A 13 -31.99 -5.01 9.90
CA LEU A 13 -31.33 -5.06 8.60
C LEU A 13 -30.84 -3.66 8.19
N ILE A 14 -29.55 -3.56 7.89
CA ILE A 14 -28.94 -2.38 7.29
C ILE A 14 -29.01 -2.54 5.77
N LYS A 15 -29.70 -1.61 5.10
CA LYS A 15 -29.85 -1.63 3.64
C LYS A 15 -28.69 -0.89 2.98
N GLU A 16 -28.30 -1.35 1.79
CA GLU A 16 -27.41 -0.57 0.93
C GLU A 16 -28.11 0.69 0.42
N LYS A 17 -27.39 1.80 0.41
CA LYS A 17 -27.78 3.10 -0.15
C LYS A 17 -26.91 3.36 -1.39
N PRO A 18 -27.38 2.99 -2.59
CA PRO A 18 -26.56 3.02 -3.80
C PRO A 18 -26.03 4.42 -4.11
N PHE A 19 -24.87 4.47 -4.76
CA PHE A 19 -24.33 5.70 -5.35
C PHE A 19 -25.08 6.01 -6.64
N LYS A 20 -25.59 7.24 -6.78
CA LYS A 20 -26.32 7.63 -7.99
C LYS A 20 -25.39 8.01 -9.13
N LEU A 21 -24.22 8.57 -8.80
CA LEU A 21 -23.24 9.09 -9.75
C LEU A 21 -21.84 8.63 -9.35
N GLU A 22 -20.97 8.42 -10.34
CA GLU A 22 -19.52 8.17 -10.12
C GLU A 22 -18.88 9.30 -9.31
N LYS A 23 -19.29 10.54 -9.57
CA LYS A 23 -18.83 11.72 -8.82
C LYS A 23 -19.14 11.65 -7.33
N GLU A 24 -20.19 10.95 -6.90
CA GLU A 24 -20.43 10.75 -5.45
C GLU A 24 -19.34 9.88 -4.82
N ILE A 25 -18.87 8.86 -5.54
CA ILE A 25 -17.80 7.96 -5.10
C ILE A 25 -16.47 8.71 -5.07
N GLN A 26 -16.14 9.41 -6.15
CA GLN A 26 -14.93 10.21 -6.24
C GLN A 26 -14.85 11.24 -5.11
N ASN A 27 -15.93 12.01 -4.88
CA ASN A 27 -15.94 13.04 -3.84
C ASN A 27 -15.74 12.47 -2.42
N ILE A 28 -16.30 11.29 -2.11
CA ILE A 28 -16.13 10.69 -0.78
C ILE A 28 -14.73 10.11 -0.61
N VAL A 29 -14.15 9.51 -1.65
CA VAL A 29 -12.81 8.93 -1.59
C VAL A 29 -11.74 10.01 -1.56
N GLU A 30 -11.80 11.02 -2.43
CA GLU A 30 -10.83 12.13 -2.47
C GLU A 30 -10.76 12.86 -1.11
N LYS A 31 -11.90 13.14 -0.48
CA LYS A 31 -11.96 13.80 0.84
C LYS A 31 -11.39 12.97 1.98
N ASN A 32 -11.36 11.65 1.84
CA ASN A 32 -10.95 10.72 2.90
C ASN A 32 -9.75 9.87 2.48
N LEU A 33 -9.00 10.31 1.46
CA LEU A 33 -7.99 9.48 0.80
C LEU A 33 -6.89 9.02 1.75
N GLN A 34 -6.45 9.92 2.65
CA GLN A 34 -5.50 9.59 3.69
C GLN A 34 -6.02 8.53 4.67
N THR A 35 -7.30 8.58 5.01
CA THR A 35 -7.92 7.62 5.94
C THR A 35 -8.13 6.27 5.28
N LEU A 36 -8.62 6.26 4.05
CA LEU A 36 -8.99 5.03 3.34
C LEU A 36 -7.77 4.28 2.79
N LEU A 37 -6.78 5.01 2.27
CA LEU A 37 -5.67 4.43 1.50
C LEU A 37 -4.28 4.87 1.99
N GLY A 38 -4.20 5.85 2.91
CA GLY A 38 -2.91 6.41 3.34
C GLY A 38 -2.21 7.23 2.25
N LEU A 39 -2.95 7.71 1.26
CA LEU A 39 -2.40 8.44 0.11
C LEU A 39 -2.65 9.95 0.25
N ASP A 40 -1.66 10.71 -0.19
CA ASP A 40 -1.74 12.15 -0.30
C ASP A 40 -2.50 12.53 -1.58
N PHE A 41 -3.68 13.15 -1.42
CA PHE A 41 -4.42 13.68 -2.55
C PHE A 41 -3.62 14.80 -3.25
N ILE A 42 -3.54 14.77 -4.59
CA ILE A 42 -2.90 15.82 -5.39
C ILE A 42 -3.97 16.61 -6.14
N LYS A 43 -4.70 15.97 -7.06
CA LYS A 43 -5.57 16.67 -8.02
C LYS A 43 -6.77 15.83 -8.42
N THR A 44 -7.92 16.50 -8.55
CA THR A 44 -9.15 15.96 -9.15
C THR A 44 -9.16 16.29 -10.65
N GLU A 45 -9.66 15.39 -11.49
CA GLU A 45 -9.79 15.57 -12.94
C GLU A 45 -8.48 15.97 -13.63
N PHE A 46 -7.36 15.35 -13.23
CA PHE A 46 -6.04 15.67 -13.76
C PHE A 46 -5.96 15.35 -15.26
N SER A 47 -5.73 16.39 -16.08
CA SER A 47 -5.83 16.31 -17.53
C SER A 47 -4.46 16.46 -18.18
N ILE A 48 -4.11 15.56 -19.09
CA ILE A 48 -2.89 15.62 -19.91
C ILE A 48 -3.30 15.46 -21.37
N GLY A 49 -3.21 16.56 -22.13
CA GLY A 49 -3.69 16.60 -23.50
C GLY A 49 -5.18 16.24 -23.57
N THR A 50 -5.53 15.17 -24.30
CA THR A 50 -6.91 14.69 -24.42
C THR A 50 -7.30 13.66 -23.36
N PHE A 51 -6.35 13.21 -22.54
CA PHE A 51 -6.61 12.23 -21.49
C PHE A 51 -6.96 12.93 -20.18
N ARG A 52 -7.88 12.32 -19.44
CA ARG A 52 -8.30 12.78 -18.12
C ARG A 52 -8.27 11.62 -17.14
N ILE A 53 -7.65 11.87 -15.99
CA ILE A 53 -7.57 10.97 -14.84
C ILE A 53 -8.52 11.51 -13.77
N ASP A 54 -9.37 10.66 -13.19
CA ASP A 54 -10.36 11.11 -12.20
C ASP A 54 -9.70 11.68 -10.94
N SER A 55 -8.76 10.95 -10.34
CA SER A 55 -7.95 11.49 -9.23
C SER A 55 -6.48 11.08 -9.36
N LEU A 56 -5.60 12.04 -9.09
CA LEU A 56 -4.18 11.83 -8.91
C LEU A 56 -3.81 11.93 -7.42
N ALA A 57 -3.04 10.97 -6.94
CA ALA A 57 -2.55 10.89 -5.57
C ALA A 57 -1.07 10.47 -5.50
N PHE A 58 -0.47 10.63 -4.32
CA PHE A 58 0.91 10.22 -4.04
C PHE A 58 0.96 9.26 -2.85
N ASP A 59 1.72 8.17 -3.00
CA ASP A 59 2.11 7.30 -1.89
C ASP A 59 3.44 7.80 -1.34
N SER A 60 3.42 8.44 -0.18
CA SER A 60 4.62 8.96 0.48
C SER A 60 5.54 7.85 1.02
N ASP A 61 5.02 6.66 1.37
CA ASP A 61 5.82 5.52 1.83
C ASP A 61 6.62 4.90 0.68
N LYS A 62 5.99 4.77 -0.50
CA LYS A 62 6.62 4.24 -1.72
C LYS A 62 7.29 5.29 -2.57
N LYS A 63 7.04 6.57 -2.30
CA LYS A 63 7.45 7.74 -3.11
C LYS A 63 7.00 7.61 -4.56
N SER A 64 5.76 7.19 -4.78
CA SER A 64 5.23 6.90 -6.12
C SER A 64 3.86 7.52 -6.35
N PHE A 65 3.52 7.74 -7.62
CA PHE A 65 2.20 8.25 -7.99
C PHE A 65 1.18 7.12 -8.06
N VAL A 66 -0.05 7.45 -7.65
CA VAL A 66 -1.20 6.57 -7.69
C VAL A 66 -2.32 7.24 -8.49
N ILE A 67 -2.77 6.58 -9.55
CA ILE A 67 -3.94 7.00 -10.33
C ILE A 67 -5.16 6.27 -9.78
N ILE A 68 -6.26 6.98 -9.58
CA ILE A 68 -7.51 6.41 -9.09
C ILE A 68 -8.60 6.70 -10.12
N GLU A 69 -9.27 5.64 -10.55
CA GLU A 69 -10.39 5.66 -11.50
C GLU A 69 -11.66 5.17 -10.78
N TYR A 70 -12.76 5.89 -10.94
CA TYR A 70 -14.04 5.54 -10.31
C TYR A 70 -15.01 5.00 -11.34
N LYS A 71 -15.70 3.91 -10.98
CA LYS A 71 -16.69 3.28 -11.85
C LYS A 71 -17.98 3.03 -11.08
N ARG A 72 -19.11 3.35 -11.68
CA ARG A 72 -20.44 2.95 -11.18
C ARG A 72 -20.93 1.71 -11.92
N ASP A 73 -20.62 1.62 -13.21
CA ASP A 73 -21.00 0.52 -14.09
C ASP A 73 -19.85 -0.47 -14.28
N LYS A 74 -20.18 -1.67 -14.78
CA LYS A 74 -19.24 -2.80 -14.88
C LYS A 74 -18.60 -2.99 -16.26
N ASN A 75 -18.89 -2.10 -17.20
CA ASN A 75 -18.54 -2.28 -18.62
C ASN A 75 -17.20 -1.60 -18.94
N PHE A 76 -16.11 -2.08 -18.34
CA PHE A 76 -14.77 -1.59 -18.64
C PHE A 76 -13.71 -2.69 -18.50
N SER A 77 -12.63 -2.57 -19.27
CA SER A 77 -11.46 -3.43 -19.18
C SER A 77 -10.49 -2.87 -18.15
N VAL A 78 -10.32 -3.59 -17.03
CA VAL A 78 -9.37 -3.24 -15.96
C VAL A 78 -7.93 -3.20 -16.50
N ILE A 79 -7.55 -4.21 -17.28
CA ILE A 79 -6.19 -4.34 -17.82
C ILE A 79 -5.90 -3.22 -18.81
N ASP A 80 -6.75 -3.03 -19.81
CA ASP A 80 -6.47 -2.07 -20.89
C ASP A 80 -6.44 -0.64 -20.36
N GLN A 81 -7.42 -0.25 -19.53
CA GLN A 81 -7.44 1.11 -18.95
C GLN A 81 -6.28 1.31 -17.96
N GLY A 82 -6.01 0.33 -17.10
CA GLY A 82 -4.91 0.44 -16.14
C GLY A 82 -3.56 0.62 -16.83
N TYR A 83 -3.25 -0.18 -17.86
CA TYR A 83 -2.00 -0.02 -18.61
C TYR A 83 -1.97 1.24 -19.48
N ALA A 84 -3.11 1.70 -19.99
CA ALA A 84 -3.17 2.99 -20.68
C ALA A 84 -2.79 4.14 -19.75
N TYR A 85 -3.32 4.17 -18.52
CA TYR A 85 -2.98 5.18 -17.52
C TYR A 85 -1.52 5.12 -17.06
N LEU A 86 -1.00 3.91 -16.85
CA LEU A 86 0.42 3.75 -16.49
C LEU A 86 1.36 4.19 -17.61
N SER A 87 1.04 3.83 -18.86
CA SER A 87 1.78 4.29 -20.03
C SER A 87 1.74 5.82 -20.16
N LEU A 88 0.55 6.41 -20.00
CA LEU A 88 0.39 7.88 -19.98
C LEU A 88 1.28 8.52 -18.91
N MET A 89 1.30 7.97 -17.69
CA MET A 89 2.15 8.47 -16.61
C MET A 89 3.63 8.39 -16.94
N LEU A 90 4.12 7.24 -17.42
CA LEU A 90 5.54 7.04 -17.71
C LEU A 90 6.02 7.91 -18.87
N ASN A 91 5.15 8.21 -19.84
CA ASN A 91 5.45 9.09 -20.96
C ASN A 91 5.37 10.59 -20.62
N ASN A 92 4.70 10.95 -19.51
CA ASN A 92 4.46 12.34 -19.11
C ASN A 92 4.93 12.61 -17.67
N LYS A 93 6.10 12.07 -17.29
CA LYS A 93 6.62 12.17 -15.90
C LYS A 93 6.76 13.62 -15.41
N ALA A 94 7.05 14.57 -16.31
CA ALA A 94 7.26 15.97 -15.95
C ALA A 94 5.96 16.63 -15.47
N GLU A 95 4.85 16.34 -16.14
CA GLU A 95 3.52 16.86 -15.86
C GLU A 95 3.02 16.41 -14.48
N PHE A 96 3.27 15.16 -14.12
CA PHE A 96 2.92 14.62 -12.80
C PHE A 96 3.73 15.27 -11.66
N ILE A 97 5.03 15.49 -11.88
CA ILE A 97 5.88 16.19 -10.91
C ILE A 97 5.45 17.65 -10.77
N LEU A 98 5.15 18.31 -11.89
CA LEU A 98 4.68 19.69 -11.90
C LEU A 98 3.38 19.84 -11.09
N GLU A 99 2.38 19.00 -11.36
CA GLU A 99 1.10 19.03 -10.65
C GLU A 99 1.27 18.73 -9.15
N TYR A 100 2.16 17.81 -8.77
CA TYR A 100 2.52 17.60 -7.36
C TYR A 100 3.05 18.89 -6.72
N ASN A 101 4.04 19.54 -7.36
CA ASN A 101 4.70 20.73 -6.85
C ASN A 101 3.77 21.95 -6.80
N GLU A 102 2.78 22.04 -7.68
CA GLU A 102 1.76 23.10 -7.65
C GLU A 102 0.71 22.86 -6.56
N SER A 103 0.44 21.59 -6.23
CA SER A 103 -0.60 21.21 -5.27
C SER A 103 -0.09 21.04 -3.83
N LYS A 104 1.21 20.83 -3.63
CA LYS A 104 1.83 20.57 -2.32
C LYS A 104 2.86 21.64 -1.98
N SER A 105 3.08 21.86 -0.68
CA SER A 105 4.04 22.85 -0.18
C SER A 105 5.51 22.40 -0.26
N GLY A 106 5.79 21.20 -0.82
CA GLY A 106 7.13 20.63 -0.95
C GLY A 106 7.56 20.51 -2.40
N THR A 107 8.86 20.53 -2.65
CA THR A 107 9.43 20.30 -3.99
C THR A 107 9.84 18.85 -4.15
N LEU A 108 9.18 18.16 -5.07
CA LEU A 108 9.50 16.83 -5.55
C LEU A 108 10.35 16.94 -6.81
N LYS A 109 11.55 16.34 -6.78
CA LYS A 109 12.42 16.22 -7.96
C LYS A 109 12.21 14.87 -8.64
N ARG A 110 12.62 14.78 -9.89
CA ARG A 110 12.51 13.54 -10.69
C ARG A 110 13.14 12.31 -10.04
N ASN A 111 14.25 12.49 -9.32
CA ASN A 111 14.97 11.39 -8.67
C ASN A 111 14.39 11.02 -7.30
N ASP A 112 13.46 11.82 -6.78
CA ASP A 112 12.77 11.53 -5.52
C ASP A 112 11.61 10.56 -5.73
N VAL A 113 11.13 10.43 -6.99
CA VAL A 113 10.00 9.58 -7.37
C VAL A 113 10.47 8.19 -7.77
N ASP A 114 9.95 7.17 -7.09
CA ASP A 114 10.10 5.79 -7.48
C ASP A 114 8.96 5.34 -8.39
N TRP A 115 9.09 5.67 -9.68
CA TRP A 115 8.15 5.29 -10.73
C TRP A 115 7.88 3.78 -10.79
N SER A 116 8.83 2.96 -10.32
CA SER A 116 8.68 1.51 -10.35
C SER A 116 7.59 1.01 -9.42
N GLN A 117 7.18 1.83 -8.45
CA GLN A 117 6.15 1.51 -7.47
C GLN A 117 4.83 2.25 -7.73
N SER A 118 4.66 2.89 -8.89
CA SER A 118 3.40 3.51 -9.29
C SER A 118 2.34 2.45 -9.64
N LYS A 119 1.07 2.76 -9.38
CA LYS A 119 -0.06 1.84 -9.60
C LYS A 119 -1.35 2.56 -9.98
N VAL A 120 -2.32 1.79 -10.44
CA VAL A 120 -3.70 2.25 -10.71
C VAL A 120 -4.67 1.56 -9.76
N LEU A 121 -5.61 2.32 -9.21
CA LEU A 121 -6.71 1.81 -8.39
C LEU A 121 -8.01 2.02 -9.15
N PHE A 122 -8.81 0.97 -9.25
CA PHE A 122 -10.21 1.11 -9.63
C PHE A 122 -11.08 1.02 -8.39
N VAL A 123 -11.95 2.01 -8.21
CA VAL A 123 -12.92 2.04 -7.10
C VAL A 123 -14.33 1.92 -7.69
N SER A 124 -15.06 0.88 -7.28
CA SER A 124 -16.41 0.64 -7.79
C SER A 124 -17.32 -0.01 -6.74
N PRO A 125 -18.64 0.19 -6.76
CA PRO A 125 -19.53 -0.54 -5.88
C PRO A 125 -19.53 -2.05 -6.11
N ASN A 126 -19.19 -2.49 -7.32
CA ASN A 126 -19.18 -3.89 -7.69
C ASN A 126 -18.27 -4.14 -8.90
N PHE A 127 -17.61 -5.30 -8.93
CA PHE A 127 -16.87 -5.81 -10.08
C PHE A 127 -17.49 -7.10 -10.61
N THR A 128 -17.34 -7.39 -11.90
CA THR A 128 -17.70 -8.72 -12.46
C THR A 128 -16.69 -9.78 -12.02
N THR A 129 -17.06 -11.06 -12.12
CA THR A 129 -16.11 -12.16 -11.90
C THR A 129 -14.88 -12.00 -12.79
N TYR A 130 -15.05 -11.68 -14.08
CA TYR A 130 -13.93 -11.49 -15.00
C TYR A 130 -12.97 -10.37 -14.55
N GLN A 131 -13.50 -9.25 -14.05
CA GLN A 131 -12.66 -8.16 -13.53
C GLN A 131 -11.91 -8.57 -12.26
N LYS A 132 -12.56 -9.34 -11.37
CA LYS A 132 -11.91 -9.88 -10.17
C LYS A 132 -10.82 -10.91 -10.52
N GLU A 133 -11.04 -11.71 -11.55
CA GLU A 133 -10.02 -12.66 -12.05
C GLU A 133 -8.89 -11.96 -12.81
N ALA A 134 -9.14 -10.80 -13.42
CA ALA A 134 -8.11 -10.05 -14.15
C ALA A 134 -6.95 -9.58 -13.27
N ILE A 135 -7.16 -9.45 -11.95
CA ILE A 135 -6.09 -9.10 -11.00
C ILE A 135 -5.29 -10.31 -10.49
N ASN A 136 -5.50 -11.51 -11.06
CA ASN A 136 -4.79 -12.72 -10.66
C ASN A 136 -3.40 -12.84 -11.29
N PHE A 137 -2.69 -11.73 -11.48
CA PHE A 137 -1.30 -11.78 -11.92
C PHE A 137 -0.41 -11.17 -10.85
N LYS A 138 0.65 -11.90 -10.47
CA LYS A 138 1.54 -11.49 -9.38
C LYS A 138 2.27 -10.16 -9.63
N ASP A 139 2.38 -9.77 -10.89
CA ASP A 139 3.10 -8.60 -11.35
C ASP A 139 2.17 -7.49 -11.90
N LEU A 140 0.88 -7.52 -11.55
CA LEU A 140 -0.08 -6.51 -12.00
C LEU A 140 -0.11 -5.29 -11.08
N PRO A 141 0.29 -4.10 -11.55
CA PRO A 141 0.27 -2.86 -10.75
C PRO A 141 -1.13 -2.21 -10.73
N ILE A 142 -2.18 -3.02 -10.60
CA ILE A 142 -3.58 -2.58 -10.60
C ILE A 142 -4.29 -3.19 -9.39
N GLU A 143 -5.01 -2.35 -8.65
CA GLU A 143 -5.81 -2.76 -7.50
C GLU A 143 -7.30 -2.49 -7.75
N LEU A 144 -8.15 -3.36 -7.21
CA LEU A 144 -9.60 -3.17 -7.21
C LEU A 144 -10.08 -2.95 -5.79
N TRP A 145 -10.87 -1.91 -5.59
CA TRP A 145 -11.45 -1.54 -4.30
C TRP A 145 -12.96 -1.45 -4.42
N GLU A 146 -13.67 -2.28 -3.66
CA GLU A 146 -15.13 -2.30 -3.61
C GLU A 146 -15.63 -1.29 -2.56
N ILE A 147 -16.58 -0.43 -2.94
CA ILE A 147 -17.14 0.61 -2.05
C ILE A 147 -18.66 0.51 -1.92
N LYS A 148 -19.15 0.36 -0.69
CA LYS A 148 -20.59 0.28 -0.41
C LYS A 148 -20.99 1.28 0.66
N ARG A 149 -22.09 2.00 0.42
CA ARG A 149 -22.69 2.91 1.39
C ARG A 149 -23.99 2.31 1.91
N PHE A 150 -24.28 2.51 3.18
CA PHE A 150 -25.45 1.95 3.85
C PHE A 150 -26.41 3.02 4.39
N THR A 151 -27.63 2.63 4.75
CA THR A 151 -28.68 3.56 5.23
C THR A 151 -28.45 4.12 6.63
N ASN A 152 -27.51 3.57 7.40
CA ASN A 152 -27.15 4.00 8.75
C ASN A 152 -25.85 4.82 8.78
N ASP A 153 -25.53 5.49 7.68
CA ASP A 153 -24.35 6.36 7.53
C ASP A 153 -23.00 5.65 7.71
N THR A 154 -22.94 4.35 7.42
CA THR A 154 -21.68 3.60 7.32
C THR A 154 -21.26 3.38 5.86
N LEU A 155 -19.96 3.15 5.69
CA LEU A 155 -19.33 2.86 4.41
C LEU A 155 -18.38 1.66 4.57
N SER A 156 -18.51 0.66 3.70
CA SER A 156 -17.52 -0.38 3.50
C SER A 156 -16.62 0.02 2.34
N PHE A 157 -15.31 -0.19 2.51
CA PHE A 157 -14.28 0.10 1.53
C PHE A 157 -13.23 -1.01 1.63
N GLU A 158 -13.27 -1.94 0.69
CA GLU A 158 -12.56 -3.22 0.80
C GLU A 158 -11.73 -3.49 -0.46
N GLN A 159 -10.46 -3.83 -0.29
CA GLN A 159 -9.63 -4.27 -1.40
C GLN A 159 -10.03 -5.69 -1.81
N ILE A 160 -10.23 -5.90 -3.10
CA ILE A 160 -10.33 -7.24 -3.66
C ILE A 160 -8.90 -7.76 -3.83
N VAL A 161 -8.55 -8.75 -3.01
CA VAL A 161 -7.27 -9.45 -3.08
C VAL A 161 -7.50 -10.87 -3.55
N ASN A 162 -6.64 -11.37 -4.46
CA ASN A 162 -6.62 -12.79 -4.79
C ASN A 162 -5.28 -13.38 -4.38
N ARG A 163 -5.31 -14.33 -3.44
CA ARG A 163 -4.13 -14.75 -2.65
C ARG A 163 -3.35 -15.91 -3.26
N SER A 164 -3.72 -16.40 -4.45
CA SER A 164 -3.30 -17.71 -4.95
C SER A 164 -2.60 -17.73 -6.30
N SER A 165 -2.42 -16.59 -6.98
CA SER A 165 -1.88 -16.57 -8.33
C SER A 165 -0.35 -16.47 -8.38
N LYS A 166 0.27 -17.38 -9.14
CA LYS A 166 1.72 -17.37 -9.43
C LYS A 166 2.04 -16.95 -10.87
N GLU A 167 1.00 -16.81 -11.70
CA GLU A 167 1.13 -16.46 -13.11
C GLU A 167 1.49 -14.99 -13.29
N SER A 168 2.26 -14.69 -14.35
CA SER A 168 2.67 -13.34 -14.70
C SER A 168 1.81 -12.84 -15.86
N ILE A 169 1.42 -11.56 -15.85
CA ILE A 169 0.68 -10.94 -16.95
C ILE A 169 1.43 -11.04 -18.28
N LYS A 170 2.77 -11.15 -18.22
CA LYS A 170 3.65 -11.28 -19.38
C LYS A 170 3.46 -12.59 -20.14
N THR A 171 2.88 -13.63 -19.53
CA THR A 171 2.67 -14.93 -20.20
C THR A 171 1.38 -14.97 -21.00
N VAL A 172 0.44 -14.05 -20.76
CA VAL A 172 -0.91 -14.06 -21.36
C VAL A 172 -1.19 -12.86 -22.25
N SER A 173 -0.35 -11.83 -22.25
CA SER A 173 -0.52 -10.67 -23.15
C SER A 173 0.80 -10.19 -23.75
N ASN A 174 0.84 -10.15 -25.10
CA ASN A 174 1.97 -9.67 -25.90
C ASN A 174 1.82 -8.19 -26.33
N SER A 175 1.03 -7.40 -25.61
CA SER A 175 0.90 -5.97 -25.90
C SER A 175 2.23 -5.24 -25.67
N GLU A 176 2.63 -4.40 -26.64
CA GLU A 176 3.84 -3.57 -26.54
C GLU A 176 3.74 -2.59 -25.35
N THR A 177 2.54 -2.07 -25.08
CA THR A 177 2.27 -1.20 -23.93
C THR A 177 2.53 -1.92 -22.61
N ILE A 178 2.01 -3.14 -22.46
CA ILE A 178 2.22 -3.96 -21.26
C ILE A 178 3.70 -4.24 -21.08
N THR A 179 4.37 -4.66 -22.15
CA THR A 179 5.81 -4.97 -22.13
C THR A 179 6.66 -3.78 -21.70
N THR A 180 6.33 -2.58 -22.20
CA THR A 180 7.04 -1.34 -21.88
C THR A 180 6.80 -0.92 -20.44
N VAL A 181 5.54 -0.90 -20.01
CA VAL A 181 5.16 -0.53 -18.64
C VAL A 181 5.79 -1.50 -17.63
N SER A 182 5.73 -2.82 -17.86
CA SER A 182 6.26 -3.83 -16.93
C SER A 182 7.80 -3.92 -16.90
N LYS A 183 8.52 -3.11 -17.70
CA LYS A 183 9.97 -2.91 -17.56
C LYS A 183 10.28 -1.83 -16.52
N GLU A 184 9.44 -0.80 -16.46
CA GLU A 184 9.62 0.33 -15.55
C GLU A 184 8.91 0.11 -14.21
N ILE A 185 7.71 -0.48 -14.24
CA ILE A 185 6.88 -0.76 -13.07
C ILE A 185 7.08 -2.19 -12.60
N LYS A 186 7.21 -2.36 -11.29
CA LYS A 186 7.42 -3.63 -10.61
C LYS A 186 6.51 -3.73 -9.40
N VAL A 187 5.77 -4.82 -9.32
CA VAL A 187 5.07 -5.22 -8.10
C VAL A 187 6.03 -6.07 -7.29
N TYR A 188 6.25 -5.67 -6.04
CA TYR A 188 7.11 -6.38 -5.12
C TYR A 188 6.26 -7.30 -4.24
N SER A 189 6.72 -8.54 -4.09
CA SER A 189 6.14 -9.52 -3.17
C SER A 189 7.00 -9.65 -1.92
N GLU A 190 6.43 -10.19 -0.83
CA GLU A 190 7.23 -10.59 0.34
C GLU A 190 8.35 -11.55 -0.08
N GLN A 191 8.04 -12.51 -0.95
CA GLN A 191 8.96 -13.55 -1.39
C GLN A 191 10.20 -12.97 -2.10
N ASP A 192 10.04 -11.88 -2.85
CA ASP A 192 11.15 -11.22 -3.58
C ASP A 192 12.28 -10.77 -2.63
N HIS A 193 11.96 -10.56 -1.35
CA HIS A 193 12.93 -10.17 -0.32
C HIS A 193 13.53 -11.35 0.45
N LEU A 194 12.92 -12.53 0.34
CA LEU A 194 13.33 -13.75 1.04
C LEU A 194 14.18 -14.67 0.16
N GLU A 195 14.27 -14.38 -1.15
CA GLU A 195 15.14 -15.12 -2.07
C GLU A 195 16.63 -14.93 -1.72
N ASN A 196 17.40 -16.01 -1.72
CA ASN A 196 18.85 -16.03 -1.50
C ASN A 196 19.29 -15.49 -0.12
N ILE A 197 18.42 -15.58 0.89
CA ILE A 197 18.73 -15.27 2.29
C ILE A 197 19.14 -16.55 3.02
N GLU A 198 20.12 -16.48 3.92
CA GLU A 198 20.56 -17.62 4.75
C GLU A 198 19.45 -18.04 5.74
N ASP A 199 19.34 -19.34 6.01
CA ASP A 199 18.26 -19.94 6.81
C ASP A 199 18.09 -19.30 8.20
N ASP A 200 19.19 -18.95 8.87
CA ASP A 200 19.17 -18.30 10.18
C ASP A 200 18.40 -16.97 10.14
N PHE A 201 18.59 -16.17 9.09
CA PHE A 201 17.86 -14.90 8.93
C PHE A 201 16.42 -15.11 8.46
N LEU A 202 16.14 -16.18 7.70
CA LEU A 202 14.76 -16.55 7.38
C LEU A 202 13.98 -16.92 8.64
N ASN A 203 14.60 -17.65 9.57
CA ASN A 203 14.00 -18.01 10.85
C ASN A 203 13.73 -16.78 11.72
N ILE A 204 14.70 -15.88 11.85
CA ILE A 204 14.52 -14.61 12.59
C ILE A 204 13.38 -13.78 11.98
N TYR A 205 13.34 -13.67 10.65
CA TYR A 205 12.25 -12.96 9.97
C TYR A 205 10.89 -13.61 10.24
N ALA A 206 10.80 -14.95 10.17
CA ALA A 206 9.57 -15.68 10.45
C ALA A 206 9.08 -15.44 11.89
N GLU A 207 9.99 -15.44 12.86
CA GLU A 207 9.68 -15.16 14.27
C GLU A 207 9.15 -13.74 14.47
N ILE A 208 9.81 -12.73 13.87
CA ILE A 208 9.34 -11.33 13.91
C ILE A 208 7.96 -11.23 13.24
N LYS A 209 7.78 -11.85 12.07
CA LYS A 209 6.52 -11.83 11.33
C LYS A 209 5.39 -12.45 12.15
N GLU A 210 5.60 -13.61 12.76
CA GLU A 210 4.61 -14.28 13.60
C GLU A 210 4.23 -13.40 14.80
N PHE A 211 5.23 -12.84 15.48
CA PHE A 211 5.01 -11.90 16.58
C PHE A 211 4.17 -10.71 16.13
N LEU A 212 4.51 -10.07 15.01
CA LEU A 212 3.77 -8.91 14.50
C LEU A 212 2.32 -9.23 14.12
N LEU A 213 2.10 -10.35 13.44
CA LEU A 213 0.76 -10.78 13.03
C LEU A 213 -0.11 -11.23 14.21
N SER A 214 0.50 -11.56 15.37
CA SER A 214 -0.24 -11.91 16.58
C SER A 214 -1.03 -10.74 17.21
N PHE A 215 -0.75 -9.48 16.81
CA PHE A 215 -1.40 -8.29 17.38
C PHE A 215 -2.78 -7.95 16.79
N GLY A 216 -3.21 -8.63 15.72
CA GLY A 216 -4.54 -8.44 15.13
C GLY A 216 -4.59 -8.65 13.61
N GLU A 217 -5.81 -8.82 13.09
CA GLU A 217 -6.08 -8.96 11.64
C GLU A 217 -5.91 -7.64 10.86
N ASP A 218 -5.78 -6.51 11.57
CA ASP A 218 -5.56 -5.19 11.01
C ASP A 218 -4.10 -4.94 10.58
N ILE A 219 -3.19 -5.85 10.93
CA ILE A 219 -1.79 -5.80 10.51
C ILE A 219 -1.62 -6.49 9.17
N THR A 220 -1.08 -5.75 8.21
CA THR A 220 -0.86 -6.23 6.84
C THR A 220 0.59 -6.08 6.42
N ILE A 221 1.06 -7.01 5.60
CA ILE A 221 2.41 -6.94 5.01
C ILE A 221 2.35 -6.02 3.80
N TYR A 222 3.29 -5.10 3.72
CA TYR A 222 3.38 -4.05 2.71
C TYR A 222 4.76 -4.06 2.03
N PRO A 223 5.00 -4.97 1.08
CA PRO A 223 6.27 -5.02 0.37
C PRO A 223 6.51 -3.74 -0.45
N LYS A 224 7.74 -3.25 -0.40
CA LYS A 224 8.26 -2.11 -1.14
C LYS A 224 9.54 -2.55 -1.86
N LYS A 225 10.04 -1.74 -2.78
CA LYS A 225 11.27 -2.04 -3.54
C LYS A 225 12.48 -2.51 -2.72
N LYS A 226 12.63 -2.02 -1.48
CA LYS A 226 13.79 -2.32 -0.62
C LYS A 226 13.43 -2.90 0.75
N THR A 227 12.17 -2.85 1.15
CA THR A 227 11.74 -3.23 2.50
C THR A 227 10.48 -4.07 2.46
N ILE A 228 10.34 -4.96 3.44
CA ILE A 228 9.07 -5.57 3.82
C ILE A 228 8.47 -4.67 4.91
N GLY A 229 7.53 -3.81 4.53
CA GLY A 229 6.81 -2.97 5.50
C GLY A 229 5.73 -3.76 6.23
N PHE A 230 5.38 -3.34 7.43
CA PHE A 230 4.19 -3.79 8.16
C PHE A 230 3.31 -2.57 8.44
N LYS A 231 2.05 -2.66 8.02
CA LYS A 231 1.05 -1.61 8.20
C LYS A 231 0.05 -1.99 9.27
N ILE A 232 -0.43 -0.97 9.99
CA ILE A 232 -1.63 -1.04 10.81
C ILE A 232 -2.59 0.04 10.32
N GLY A 233 -3.78 -0.37 9.87
CA GLY A 233 -4.63 0.51 9.05
C GLY A 233 -3.86 1.02 7.83
N SER A 234 -3.75 2.35 7.69
CA SER A 234 -3.03 2.97 6.57
C SER A 234 -1.55 3.31 6.85
N LYS A 235 -1.06 3.13 8.09
CA LYS A 235 0.27 3.58 8.52
C LYS A 235 1.28 2.43 8.55
N VAL A 236 2.44 2.60 7.93
CA VAL A 236 3.58 1.69 8.13
C VAL A 236 4.17 1.95 9.51
N PHE A 237 4.16 0.96 10.40
CA PHE A 237 4.75 1.11 11.74
C PHE A 237 6.14 0.47 11.84
N CYS A 238 6.49 -0.43 10.92
CA CYS A 238 7.74 -1.17 10.93
C CYS A 238 8.19 -1.51 9.50
N ASP A 239 9.50 -1.53 9.25
CA ASP A 239 10.10 -1.95 7.99
C ASP A 239 11.25 -2.92 8.22
N ILE A 240 11.33 -3.98 7.42
CA ILE A 240 12.41 -4.97 7.46
C ILE A 240 13.19 -4.94 6.16
N VAL A 241 14.51 -4.79 6.23
CA VAL A 241 15.43 -4.99 5.11
C VAL A 241 16.15 -6.31 5.31
N MET A 242 15.89 -7.26 4.43
CA MET A 242 16.62 -8.52 4.35
C MET A 242 17.95 -8.31 3.62
N GLN A 243 19.04 -8.82 4.18
CA GLN A 243 20.37 -8.84 3.58
C GLN A 243 20.92 -10.27 3.69
N ASN A 244 21.81 -10.68 2.78
CA ASN A 244 22.35 -12.05 2.78
C ASN A 244 22.93 -12.48 4.13
N LYS A 245 23.50 -11.53 4.89
CA LYS A 245 24.18 -11.77 6.17
C LYS A 245 23.61 -10.95 7.33
N GLY A 246 22.34 -10.57 7.27
CA GLY A 246 21.74 -9.78 8.34
C GLY A 246 20.36 -9.25 8.02
N ILE A 247 19.70 -8.77 9.07
CA ILE A 247 18.41 -8.08 8.97
C ILE A 247 18.58 -6.68 9.55
N ARG A 248 17.96 -5.69 8.91
CA ARG A 248 17.77 -4.36 9.51
C ARG A 248 16.28 -4.13 9.74
N LEU A 249 15.92 -3.94 10.99
CA LEU A 249 14.57 -3.67 11.44
C LEU A 249 14.46 -2.19 11.79
N PHE A 250 13.55 -1.49 11.14
CA PHE A 250 13.29 -0.07 11.37
C PHE A 250 11.95 0.11 12.08
N LEU A 251 11.95 0.89 13.15
CA LEU A 251 10.74 1.15 13.94
C LEU A 251 10.25 2.58 13.66
N ASN A 252 9.02 2.71 13.14
CA ASN A 252 8.43 3.99 12.82
C ASN A 252 7.96 4.73 14.08
N ALA A 253 8.90 5.36 14.76
CA ALA A 253 8.67 6.22 15.90
C ALA A 253 9.64 7.41 15.86
N LYS A 254 9.22 8.55 16.41
CA LYS A 254 10.09 9.72 16.56
C LYS A 254 11.20 9.44 17.58
N LYS A 255 12.39 9.99 17.36
CA LYS A 255 13.50 9.92 18.31
C LYS A 255 13.07 10.32 19.72
N GLY A 256 13.56 9.58 20.71
CA GLY A 256 13.26 9.78 22.14
C GLY A 256 11.87 9.30 22.60
N THR A 257 11.07 8.67 21.75
CA THR A 257 9.71 8.23 22.12
C THR A 257 9.60 6.76 22.53
N LEU A 258 10.54 5.91 22.12
CA LEU A 258 10.64 4.51 22.57
C LEU A 258 11.50 4.41 23.82
N LYS A 259 11.08 3.56 24.77
CA LYS A 259 11.86 3.20 25.95
C LYS A 259 12.78 2.02 25.59
N ASP A 260 14.06 2.33 25.37
CA ASP A 260 15.13 1.39 25.03
C ASP A 260 16.24 1.43 26.09
N PRO A 261 16.04 0.81 27.28
CA PRO A 261 17.05 0.83 28.35
C PRO A 261 18.32 0.04 28.00
N GLU A 262 18.20 -0.98 27.16
CA GLU A 262 19.31 -1.83 26.72
C GLU A 262 20.14 -1.20 25.59
N CYS A 263 19.71 -0.05 25.07
CA CYS A 263 20.36 0.66 23.97
C CYS A 263 20.61 -0.24 22.74
N ILE A 264 19.64 -1.12 22.43
CA ILE A 264 19.74 -2.06 21.31
C ILE A 264 19.50 -1.36 19.96
N THR A 265 18.84 -0.21 19.98
CA THR A 265 18.55 0.57 18.78
C THR A 265 19.68 1.55 18.45
N ARG A 266 19.92 1.74 17.16
CA ARG A 266 20.71 2.83 16.61
C ARG A 266 19.79 3.95 16.15
N ASP A 267 20.11 5.18 16.53
CA ASP A 267 19.45 6.37 16.00
C ASP A 267 19.86 6.57 14.52
N VAL A 268 18.86 6.63 13.65
CA VAL A 268 19.01 6.87 12.21
C VAL A 268 18.23 8.09 11.72
N SER A 269 17.68 8.91 12.63
CA SER A 269 16.84 10.07 12.28
C SER A 269 17.51 11.14 11.40
N GLU A 270 18.84 11.19 11.39
CA GLU A 270 19.65 12.16 10.63
C GLU A 270 20.49 11.49 9.52
N VAL A 271 20.29 10.20 9.25
CA VAL A 271 21.08 9.42 8.29
C VAL A 271 20.17 8.82 7.22
N GLY A 272 20.63 8.71 5.98
CA GLY A 272 19.86 8.02 4.94
C GLY A 272 19.65 6.53 5.26
N HIS A 273 18.39 6.07 5.25
CA HIS A 273 18.00 4.67 5.43
C HIS A 273 16.76 4.31 4.59
N TRP A 274 16.47 3.00 4.47
CA TRP A 274 15.38 2.48 3.63
C TRP A 274 14.04 2.34 4.34
N GLY A 275 14.03 2.11 5.66
CA GLY A 275 12.80 1.98 6.45
C GLY A 275 12.24 3.32 6.94
N ASN A 276 11.10 3.28 7.62
CA ASN A 276 10.51 4.44 8.28
C ASN A 276 10.96 4.57 9.75
N GLY A 277 11.00 5.81 10.27
CA GLY A 277 11.28 6.11 11.68
C GLY A 277 12.73 6.40 12.04
N ALA A 278 12.98 6.59 13.33
CA ALA A 278 14.27 7.00 13.87
C ALA A 278 15.14 5.86 14.43
N TYR A 279 14.61 4.64 14.53
CA TYR A 279 15.26 3.54 15.26
C TYR A 279 15.59 2.37 14.33
N GLU A 280 16.84 1.91 14.33
CA GLU A 280 17.33 0.74 13.59
C GLU A 280 17.83 -0.33 14.58
N VAL A 281 17.33 -1.57 14.46
CA VAL A 281 17.88 -2.77 15.10
C VAL A 281 18.56 -3.62 14.03
N ARG A 282 19.72 -4.21 14.35
CA ARG A 282 20.50 -5.04 13.42
C ARG A 282 20.65 -6.45 13.94
N PHE A 283 20.39 -7.42 13.07
CA PHE A 283 20.59 -8.84 13.34
C PHE A 283 21.85 -9.34 12.62
N PRO A 284 22.58 -10.32 13.17
CA PRO A 284 22.23 -11.11 14.37
C PRO A 284 22.37 -10.31 15.68
N LEU A 285 21.56 -10.66 16.66
CA LEU A 285 21.65 -10.17 18.03
C LEU A 285 22.77 -10.89 18.79
N LYS A 286 23.18 -10.37 19.94
CA LYS A 286 24.24 -10.97 20.77
C LYS A 286 23.75 -12.16 21.60
N SER A 287 22.45 -12.21 21.91
CA SER A 287 21.82 -13.29 22.66
C SER A 287 20.32 -13.36 22.41
N ASP A 288 19.71 -14.53 22.67
CA ASP A 288 18.26 -14.72 22.51
C ASP A 288 17.44 -13.80 23.43
N THR A 289 17.98 -13.44 24.60
CA THR A 289 17.35 -12.46 25.50
C THR A 289 17.20 -11.07 24.87
N GLU A 290 18.03 -10.71 23.89
CA GLU A 290 17.89 -9.45 23.14
C GLU A 290 16.62 -9.44 22.27
N MET A 291 16.14 -10.61 21.84
CA MET A 291 14.93 -10.73 21.01
C MET A 291 13.67 -10.28 21.76
N ASP A 292 13.53 -10.65 23.04
CA ASP A 292 12.43 -10.20 23.90
C ASP A 292 12.41 -8.66 24.04
N TYR A 293 13.58 -8.03 24.11
CA TYR A 293 13.67 -6.56 24.13
C TYR A 293 13.23 -5.95 22.80
N VAL A 294 13.59 -6.56 21.66
CA VAL A 294 13.11 -6.13 20.34
C VAL A 294 11.58 -6.24 20.24
N PHE A 295 10.99 -7.33 20.72
CA PHE A 295 9.53 -7.50 20.75
C PHE A 295 8.83 -6.45 21.62
N ASN A 296 9.42 -6.08 22.75
CA ASN A 296 8.91 -4.98 23.56
C ASN A 296 8.96 -3.62 22.83
N LEU A 297 10.01 -3.35 22.06
CA LEU A 297 10.12 -2.13 21.23
C LEU A 297 9.11 -2.13 20.07
N LEU A 298 8.89 -3.28 19.42
CA LEU A 298 7.87 -3.43 18.39
C LEU A 298 6.47 -3.18 18.95
N ARG A 299 6.15 -3.73 20.14
CA ARG A 299 4.88 -3.46 20.84
C ARG A 299 4.68 -1.97 21.13
N GLN A 300 5.72 -1.28 21.62
CA GLN A 300 5.67 0.16 21.83
C GLN A 300 5.40 0.93 20.53
N THR A 301 6.03 0.50 19.43
CA THR A 301 5.90 1.12 18.11
C THR A 301 4.49 0.91 17.52
N ILE A 302 3.93 -0.29 17.63
CA ILE A 302 2.54 -0.58 17.24
C ILE A 302 1.58 0.33 17.98
N ASN A 303 1.68 0.40 19.32
CA ASN A 303 0.77 1.21 20.13
C ASN A 303 0.79 2.70 19.76
N LYS A 304 1.94 3.23 19.34
CA LYS A 304 2.07 4.63 18.89
C LYS A 304 1.49 4.89 17.50
N ASN A 305 1.30 3.85 16.68
CA ASN A 305 0.80 3.97 15.31
C ASN A 305 -0.66 3.47 15.16
N LYS A 306 -1.27 2.96 16.24
CA LYS A 306 -2.70 2.57 16.29
C LYS A 306 -3.66 3.76 16.29
N GLU A 307 -3.19 4.93 16.72
CA GLU A 307 -3.89 6.22 16.65
C GLU A 307 -3.69 6.86 15.27
#